data_AF-A0A7K4SFL1-F1
#
_entry.id   AF-A0A7K4SFL1-F1
#
_cell.length_a   1.000
_cell.length_b   1.000
_cell.length_c   1.000
_cell.angle_alpha   90.00
_cell.angle_beta   90.00
_cell.angle_gamma   90.00
#
_symmetry.space_group_name_H-M   'P 1'
#
loop_
_entity.id
_entity.type
_entity.pdbx_description
1 polymer ?
#
loop_
_entity_poly.entity_id
_entity_poly.type
_entity_poly.pdbx_seq_one_letter_code
_entity_poly.pdbx_strand_id
1 'polypeptide(L)'
;QVGSPAALADAQTHGRLQGAAQSGGHTLYIPRGALWGSEDIERMDRAGNLQALTVTMTKSPQSFRAQGWLRDRVVAAVASGSRSVLYEGPLRPLCPLCPQNVNAMAAAALAAPGLGFDGVRARLVADPGVPDWHIVEVEVTAVGDGGRALSVTSTRRNPATVGAVTGDATRDSFWSSLQGACPQGHRVPIV
;
A
#
# COMPACT_ATOMS: atom_id res chain seq x y z
N GLN A 1 2.59 17.42 0.01
CA GLN A 1 2.12 16.08 0.43
C GLN A 1 1.36 15.44 -0.72
N VAL A 2 1.45 14.12 -0.88
CA VAL A 2 0.66 13.38 -1.88
C VAL A 2 -0.58 12.80 -1.22
N GLY A 3 -1.77 13.23 -1.66
CA GLY A 3 -3.05 12.77 -1.11
C GLY A 3 -3.42 11.31 -1.45
N SER A 4 -2.81 10.74 -2.49
CA SER A 4 -2.95 9.32 -2.85
C SER A 4 -1.59 8.78 -3.34
N PRO A 5 -0.88 7.98 -2.52
CA PRO A 5 0.38 7.36 -2.91
C PRO A 5 0.30 6.52 -4.20
N ALA A 6 -0.88 5.99 -4.53
CA ALA A 6 -1.11 5.25 -5.78
C ALA A 6 -0.84 6.08 -7.05
N ALA A 7 -0.93 7.41 -6.99
CA ALA A 7 -0.60 8.28 -8.13
C ALA A 7 0.89 8.25 -8.50
N LEU A 8 1.77 7.85 -7.57
CA LEU A 8 3.21 7.72 -7.82
C LEU A 8 3.56 6.45 -8.61
N ALA A 9 2.58 5.58 -8.88
CA ALA A 9 2.73 4.50 -9.85
C ALA A 9 2.87 5.02 -11.29
N ASP A 10 2.45 6.25 -11.59
CA ASP A 10 2.74 6.89 -12.86
C ASP A 10 4.14 7.51 -12.82
N ALA A 11 5.03 7.03 -13.70
CA ALA A 11 6.43 7.44 -13.70
C ALA A 11 6.60 8.94 -14.01
N GLN A 12 5.75 9.50 -14.88
CA GLN A 12 5.79 10.92 -15.22
C GLN A 12 5.39 11.78 -14.01
N THR A 13 4.31 11.42 -13.33
CA THR A 13 3.85 12.07 -12.09
C THR A 13 4.91 11.98 -11.00
N HIS A 14 5.49 10.79 -10.80
CA HIS A 14 6.54 10.59 -9.81
C HIS A 14 7.77 11.47 -10.11
N GLY A 15 8.28 11.44 -11.34
CA GLY A 15 9.44 12.24 -11.74
C GLY A 15 9.20 13.75 -11.62
N ARG A 16 8.01 14.24 -11.99
CA ARG A 16 7.65 15.65 -11.84
C ARG A 16 7.63 16.10 -10.38
N LEU A 17 7.04 15.29 -9.49
CA LEU A 17 6.97 15.61 -8.06
C LEU A 17 8.34 15.55 -7.40
N GLN A 18 9.16 14.56 -7.75
CA GLN A 18 10.53 14.44 -7.25
C GLN A 18 11.41 15.61 -7.72
N GLY A 19 11.35 15.97 -9.00
CA GLY A 19 12.09 17.11 -9.54
C GLY A 19 11.65 18.45 -8.94
N ALA A 20 10.36 18.65 -8.72
CA ALA A 20 9.83 19.84 -8.04
C ALA A 20 10.31 19.91 -6.58
N ALA A 21 10.33 18.78 -5.87
CA ALA A 21 10.82 18.71 -4.49
C ALA A 21 12.32 19.04 -4.41
N GLN A 22 13.13 18.44 -5.28
CA GLN A 22 14.57 18.67 -5.33
C GLN A 22 14.93 20.13 -5.70
N SER A 23 14.29 20.68 -6.74
CA SER A 23 14.53 22.06 -7.18
C SER A 23 14.09 23.12 -6.17
N GLY A 24 13.05 22.84 -5.39
CA GLY A 24 12.56 23.72 -4.33
C GLY A 24 13.22 23.53 -2.96
N GLY A 25 14.12 22.55 -2.79
CA GLY A 25 14.68 22.20 -1.48
C GLY A 25 13.62 21.67 -0.50
N HIS A 26 12.59 21.00 -1.00
CA HIS A 26 11.45 20.49 -0.23
C HIS A 26 11.47 18.97 -0.13
N THR A 27 10.92 18.42 0.95
CA THR A 27 10.77 16.96 1.15
C THR A 27 9.35 16.51 0.80
N LEU A 28 9.23 15.44 0.01
CA LEU A 28 7.94 14.83 -0.29
C LEU A 28 7.51 13.86 0.82
N TYR A 29 6.56 14.28 1.65
CA TYR A 29 5.99 13.42 2.69
C TYR A 29 4.87 12.53 2.13
N ILE A 30 5.00 11.22 2.38
CA ILE A 30 4.04 10.20 1.98
C ILE A 30 3.45 9.55 3.25
N PRO A 31 2.15 9.74 3.52
CA PRO A 31 1.54 9.17 4.71
C PRO A 31 1.51 7.64 4.62
N ARG A 32 1.95 6.98 5.68
CA ARG A 32 2.04 5.50 5.76
C ARG A 32 0.66 4.83 5.75
N GLY A 33 -0.36 5.55 6.19
CA GLY A 33 -1.75 5.09 6.13
C GLY A 33 -1.95 3.76 6.87
N ALA A 34 -2.40 2.73 6.16
CA ALA A 34 -2.64 1.40 6.72
C ALA A 34 -1.42 0.47 6.74
N LEU A 35 -0.27 0.91 6.21
CA LEU A 35 0.94 0.10 6.14
C LEU A 35 1.62 0.01 7.51
N TRP A 36 1.71 -1.20 8.04
CA TRP A 36 2.52 -1.51 9.21
C TRP A 36 3.91 -2.02 8.76
N GLY A 37 4.96 -1.69 9.51
CA GLY A 37 6.31 -2.22 9.26
C GLY A 37 7.10 -1.53 8.15
N SER A 38 6.72 -0.32 7.73
CA SER A 38 7.43 0.41 6.65
C SER A 38 8.91 0.64 6.96
N GLU A 39 9.27 0.88 8.22
CA GLU A 39 10.65 1.16 8.65
C GLU A 39 11.53 -0.09 8.52
N ASP A 40 10.99 -1.27 8.86
CA ASP A 40 11.70 -2.52 8.69
C ASP A 40 11.87 -2.86 7.20
N ILE A 41 10.84 -2.63 6.38
CA ILE A 41 10.90 -2.78 4.91
C ILE A 41 12.00 -1.89 4.34
N GLU A 42 12.01 -0.61 4.70
CA GLU A 42 13.00 0.36 4.22
C GLU A 42 14.42 0.00 4.68
N ARG A 43 14.57 -0.48 5.92
CA ARG A 43 15.86 -0.96 6.41
C ARG A 43 16.37 -2.17 5.62
N MET A 44 15.49 -3.12 5.31
CA MET A 44 15.82 -4.31 4.52
C MET A 44 16.19 -3.95 3.07
N ASP A 45 15.42 -3.06 2.45
CA ASP A 45 15.67 -2.57 1.09
C ASP A 45 17.02 -1.84 1.00
N ARG A 46 17.28 -0.91 1.93
CA ARG A 46 18.56 -0.16 2.01
C ARG A 46 19.77 -1.08 2.24
N ALA A 47 19.58 -2.17 2.97
CA ALA A 47 20.63 -3.17 3.17
C ALA A 47 20.85 -4.08 1.94
N GLY A 48 20.06 -3.92 0.88
CA GLY A 48 20.13 -4.75 -0.33
C GLY A 48 19.67 -6.19 -0.12
N ASN A 49 19.01 -6.49 1.01
CA ASN A 49 18.64 -7.85 1.38
C ASN A 49 17.15 -8.17 1.11
N LEU A 50 16.31 -7.17 0.84
CA LEU A 50 14.89 -7.38 0.53
C LEU A 50 14.71 -8.13 -0.79
N GLN A 51 14.14 -9.33 -0.74
CA GLN A 51 13.95 -10.19 -1.92
C GLN A 51 12.51 -10.20 -2.41
N ALA A 52 11.54 -10.13 -1.51
CA ALA A 52 10.13 -10.14 -1.88
C ALA A 52 9.27 -9.35 -0.88
N LEU A 53 8.24 -8.69 -1.41
CA LEU A 53 7.24 -7.97 -0.65
C LEU A 53 5.87 -8.23 -1.30
N THR A 54 4.99 -8.90 -0.58
CA THR A 54 3.59 -9.10 -0.97
C THR A 54 2.68 -8.34 -0.02
N VAL A 55 1.73 -7.59 -0.58
CA VAL A 55 0.69 -6.90 0.20
C VAL A 55 -0.67 -7.41 -0.24
N THR A 56 -1.38 -8.03 0.70
CA THR A 56 -2.75 -8.51 0.51
C THR A 56 -3.73 -7.54 1.18
N MET A 57 -4.72 -7.06 0.44
CA MET A 57 -5.83 -6.26 0.97
C MET A 57 -7.12 -7.05 0.85
N THR A 58 -7.74 -7.33 1.99
CA THR A 58 -9.05 -7.99 2.07
C THR A 58 -10.09 -7.01 2.59
N LYS A 59 -11.21 -6.87 1.87
CA LYS A 59 -12.36 -6.04 2.25
C LYS A 59 -13.66 -6.70 1.83
N SER A 60 -14.77 -6.22 2.36
CA SER A 60 -16.10 -6.46 1.78
C SER A 60 -16.09 -6.14 0.28
N PRO A 61 -16.74 -6.96 -0.57
CA PRO A 61 -16.89 -6.67 -2.00
C PRO A 61 -17.42 -5.25 -2.28
N GLN A 62 -18.30 -4.74 -1.40
CA GLN A 62 -18.92 -3.42 -1.52
C GLN A 62 -17.95 -2.25 -1.24
N SER A 63 -16.80 -2.52 -0.62
CA SER A 63 -15.77 -1.52 -0.26
C SER A 63 -14.74 -1.27 -1.36
N PHE A 64 -14.84 -1.96 -2.52
CA PHE A 64 -13.97 -1.71 -3.65
C PHE A 64 -14.51 -0.59 -4.55
N ARG A 65 -13.62 0.31 -4.98
CA ARG A 65 -13.88 1.29 -6.04
C ARG A 65 -12.99 0.95 -7.22
N ALA A 66 -13.41 -0.08 -7.95
CA ALA A 66 -12.69 -0.60 -9.11
C ALA A 66 -13.17 0.05 -10.42
N GLN A 67 -12.25 0.13 -11.39
CA GLN A 67 -12.48 0.66 -12.73
C GLN A 67 -11.94 -0.33 -13.77
N GLY A 68 -12.31 -0.14 -15.05
CA GLY A 68 -11.94 -1.05 -16.13
C GLY A 68 -12.40 -2.48 -15.87
N TRP A 69 -11.61 -3.46 -16.32
CA TRP A 69 -11.93 -4.89 -16.19
C TRP A 69 -12.06 -5.38 -14.74
N LEU A 70 -11.46 -4.68 -13.77
CA LEU A 70 -11.55 -5.04 -12.37
C LEU A 70 -12.96 -4.82 -11.80
N ARG A 71 -13.74 -3.90 -12.39
CA ARG A 71 -15.14 -3.65 -12.02
C ARG A 71 -15.98 -4.91 -12.18
N ASP A 72 -15.84 -5.61 -13.30
CA ASP A 72 -16.64 -6.81 -13.59
C ASP A 72 -16.33 -7.94 -12.60
N ARG A 73 -15.07 -8.04 -12.16
CA ARG A 73 -14.69 -8.98 -11.09
C ARG A 73 -15.29 -8.62 -9.73
N VAL A 74 -15.37 -7.34 -9.39
CA VAL A 74 -16.05 -6.90 -8.16
C VAL A 74 -17.54 -7.23 -8.23
N VAL A 75 -18.20 -6.98 -9.37
CA VAL A 75 -19.62 -7.34 -9.56
C VAL A 75 -19.83 -8.84 -9.43
N ALA A 76 -18.97 -9.66 -10.06
CA ALA A 76 -19.03 -11.11 -9.93
C ALA A 76 -18.83 -11.59 -8.48
N ALA A 77 -17.92 -10.97 -7.73
CA ALA A 77 -17.68 -11.30 -6.31
C ALA A 77 -18.86 -10.90 -5.40
N VAL A 78 -19.57 -9.80 -5.71
CA VAL A 78 -20.82 -9.45 -5.02
C VAL A 78 -21.89 -10.50 -5.30
N ALA A 79 -22.04 -10.91 -6.56
CA ALA A 79 -23.05 -11.88 -6.98
C ALA A 79 -22.78 -13.29 -6.44
N SER A 80 -21.51 -13.70 -6.34
CA SER A 80 -21.14 -15.03 -5.84
C SER A 80 -21.38 -15.18 -4.33
N GLY A 81 -21.37 -14.08 -3.57
CA GLY A 81 -21.46 -14.13 -2.11
C GLY A 81 -20.31 -14.89 -1.45
N SER A 82 -19.18 -15.08 -2.14
CA SER A 82 -18.06 -15.91 -1.70
C SER A 82 -16.73 -15.17 -1.75
N ARG A 83 -15.81 -15.57 -0.87
CA ARG A 83 -14.44 -15.04 -0.84
C ARG A 83 -13.75 -15.26 -2.20
N SER A 84 -13.30 -14.18 -2.81
CA SER A 84 -12.81 -14.16 -4.20
C SER A 84 -11.54 -13.32 -4.34
N VAL A 85 -10.54 -13.82 -5.06
CA VAL A 85 -9.34 -13.05 -5.43
C VAL A 85 -9.68 -12.21 -6.67
N LEU A 86 -9.72 -10.89 -6.50
CA LEU A 86 -10.01 -9.96 -7.60
C LEU A 86 -8.77 -9.72 -8.48
N TYR A 87 -7.60 -9.62 -7.84
CA TYR A 87 -6.34 -9.30 -8.50
C TYR A 87 -5.18 -9.99 -7.78
N GLU A 88 -4.20 -10.47 -8.54
CA GLU A 88 -2.93 -10.94 -8.01
C GLU A 88 -1.82 -10.71 -9.05
N GLY A 89 -0.77 -9.97 -8.69
CA GLY A 89 0.29 -9.58 -9.64
C GLY A 89 1.08 -8.33 -9.20
N PRO A 90 1.88 -7.73 -10.10
CA PRO A 90 2.59 -6.48 -9.84
C PRO A 90 1.68 -5.33 -9.42
N LEU A 91 2.12 -4.45 -8.52
CA LEU A 91 1.30 -3.35 -8.03
C LEU A 91 1.00 -2.28 -9.11
N ARG A 92 1.96 -1.95 -9.98
CA ARG A 92 1.83 -0.86 -10.96
C ARG A 92 0.54 -0.90 -11.80
N PRO A 93 0.18 -2.01 -12.49
CA PRO A 93 -1.04 -2.07 -13.29
C PRO A 93 -2.32 -2.03 -12.44
N LEU A 94 -2.25 -2.35 -11.15
CA LEU A 94 -3.40 -2.29 -10.25
C LEU A 94 -3.72 -0.86 -9.81
N CYS A 95 -2.71 0.00 -9.65
CA CYS A 95 -2.87 1.39 -9.21
C CYS A 95 -3.94 2.19 -9.98
N PRO A 96 -3.99 2.21 -11.33
CA PRO A 96 -5.05 2.92 -12.04
C PRO A 96 -6.43 2.25 -11.93
N LEU A 97 -6.49 0.94 -11.68
CA LEU A 97 -7.75 0.19 -11.63
C LEU A 97 -8.47 0.34 -10.28
N CYS A 98 -7.74 0.56 -9.18
CA CYS A 98 -8.34 0.67 -7.85
C CYS A 98 -7.59 1.66 -6.92
N PRO A 99 -7.38 2.92 -7.34
CA PRO A 99 -6.44 3.84 -6.70
C PRO A 99 -6.77 4.12 -5.23
N GLN A 100 -8.06 4.16 -4.88
CA GLN A 100 -8.50 4.44 -3.51
C GLN A 100 -8.22 3.28 -2.54
N ASN A 101 -8.14 2.05 -3.05
CA ASN A 101 -7.98 0.84 -2.22
C ASN A 101 -6.52 0.41 -2.06
N VAL A 102 -5.59 0.93 -2.87
CA VAL A 102 -4.20 0.46 -2.94
C VAL A 102 -3.17 1.44 -2.37
N ASN A 103 -3.60 2.50 -1.68
CA ASN A 103 -2.68 3.47 -1.08
C ASN A 103 -1.68 2.83 -0.08
N ALA A 104 -2.09 1.82 0.68
CA ALA A 104 -1.20 1.10 1.59
C ALA A 104 -0.15 0.25 0.84
N MET A 105 -0.56 -0.34 -0.29
CA MET A 105 0.36 -1.09 -1.15
C MET A 105 1.36 -0.15 -1.83
N ALA A 106 0.89 1.01 -2.29
CA ALA A 106 1.75 2.04 -2.86
C ALA A 106 2.76 2.57 -1.83
N ALA A 107 2.34 2.80 -0.59
CA ALA A 107 3.27 3.12 0.50
C ALA A 107 4.35 2.03 0.69
N ALA A 108 3.99 0.76 0.49
CA ALA A 108 4.94 -0.36 0.62
C ALA A 108 5.96 -0.36 -0.52
N ALA A 109 5.52 -0.11 -1.76
CA ALA A 109 6.41 0.06 -2.91
C ALA A 109 7.35 1.25 -2.77
N LEU A 110 6.91 2.32 -2.12
CA LEU A 110 7.73 3.50 -1.85
C LEU A 110 8.73 3.27 -0.70
N ALA A 111 8.39 2.40 0.26
CA ALA A 111 9.29 1.95 1.31
C ALA A 111 10.32 0.91 0.83
N ALA A 112 10.08 0.28 -0.32
CA ALA A 112 10.94 -0.74 -0.93
C ALA A 112 11.38 -0.32 -2.35
N PRO A 113 12.15 0.78 -2.52
CA PRO A 113 12.50 1.28 -3.85
C PRO A 113 13.26 0.27 -4.72
N GLY A 114 14.00 -0.69 -4.14
CA GLY A 114 14.64 -1.78 -4.87
C GLY A 114 13.65 -2.72 -5.57
N LEU A 115 12.45 -2.89 -5.02
CA LEU A 115 11.34 -3.61 -5.67
C LEU A 115 10.45 -2.67 -6.49
N GLY A 116 10.13 -1.50 -5.93
CA GLY A 116 9.24 -0.52 -6.52
C GLY A 116 7.83 -1.06 -6.83
N PHE A 117 7.09 -0.34 -7.67
CA PHE A 117 5.72 -0.72 -8.03
C PHE A 117 5.63 -1.97 -8.92
N ASP A 118 6.73 -2.37 -9.57
CA ASP A 118 6.74 -3.55 -10.45
C ASP A 118 7.15 -4.83 -9.70
N GLY A 119 8.02 -4.71 -8.69
CA GLY A 119 8.48 -5.83 -7.87
C GLY A 119 7.58 -6.11 -6.66
N VAL A 120 6.86 -5.12 -6.13
CA VAL A 120 5.87 -5.37 -5.07
C VAL A 120 4.66 -6.12 -5.63
N ARG A 121 4.35 -7.26 -5.02
CA ARG A 121 3.21 -8.10 -5.39
C ARG A 121 1.96 -7.66 -4.64
N ALA A 122 0.91 -7.32 -5.37
CA ALA A 122 -0.38 -6.93 -4.83
C ALA A 122 -1.38 -8.08 -4.95
N ARG A 123 -2.18 -8.28 -3.89
CA ARG A 123 -3.31 -9.20 -3.90
C ARG A 123 -4.56 -8.52 -3.37
N LEU A 124 -5.61 -8.44 -4.18
CA LEU A 124 -6.92 -7.93 -3.74
C LEU A 124 -7.89 -9.07 -3.53
N VAL A 125 -8.47 -9.13 -2.34
CA VAL A 125 -9.44 -10.16 -1.95
C VAL A 125 -10.74 -9.49 -1.56
N ALA A 126 -11.82 -9.90 -2.22
CA ALA A 126 -13.18 -9.57 -1.83
C ALA A 126 -13.70 -10.68 -0.91
N ASP A 127 -14.12 -10.33 0.30
CA ASP A 127 -14.57 -11.30 1.29
C ASP A 127 -15.83 -10.78 2.01
N PRO A 128 -17.01 -11.36 1.74
CA PRO A 128 -18.26 -11.01 2.42
C PRO A 128 -18.23 -11.28 3.94
N GLY A 129 -17.31 -12.12 4.43
CA GLY A 129 -17.16 -12.44 5.85
C GLY A 129 -16.50 -11.34 6.67
N VAL A 130 -16.06 -10.24 6.05
CA VAL A 130 -15.47 -9.06 6.71
C VAL A 130 -16.21 -7.77 6.33
N PRO A 131 -17.53 -7.67 6.65
CA PRO A 131 -18.38 -6.57 6.19
C PRO A 131 -17.94 -5.20 6.72
N ASP A 132 -17.34 -5.18 7.91
CA ASP A 132 -16.97 -4.02 8.73
C ASP A 132 -15.47 -3.98 9.06
N TRP A 133 -14.65 -4.71 8.30
CA TRP A 133 -13.19 -4.73 8.49
C TRP A 133 -12.43 -4.55 7.18
N HIS A 134 -11.33 -3.81 7.27
CA HIS A 134 -10.28 -3.78 6.26
C HIS A 134 -9.05 -4.50 6.80
N ILE A 135 -8.66 -5.59 6.13
CA ILE A 135 -7.51 -6.39 6.53
C ILE A 135 -6.37 -6.14 5.56
N VAL A 136 -5.24 -5.72 6.08
CA VAL A 136 -3.98 -5.60 5.32
C VAL A 136 -3.01 -6.63 5.86
N GLU A 137 -2.54 -7.50 5.00
CA GLU A 137 -1.48 -8.44 5.30
C GLU A 137 -0.24 -8.07 4.49
N VAL A 138 0.91 -8.08 5.15
CA VAL A 138 2.21 -7.77 4.55
C VAL A 138 3.13 -8.94 4.81
N GLU A 139 3.63 -9.53 3.73
CA GLU A 139 4.58 -10.64 3.73
C GLU A 139 5.90 -10.14 3.16
N VAL A 140 6.97 -10.30 3.93
CA VAL A 140 8.32 -9.82 3.57
C VAL A 140 9.28 -11.00 3.60
N THR A 141 10.13 -11.11 2.58
CA THR A 141 11.26 -12.03 2.57
C THR A 141 12.55 -11.23 2.34
N ALA A 142 13.54 -11.44 3.20
CA ALA A 142 14.86 -10.86 3.07
C ALA A 142 15.95 -11.92 3.22
N VAL A 143 17.01 -11.83 2.42
CA VAL A 143 18.15 -12.76 2.43
C VAL A 143 19.42 -11.93 2.57
N GLY A 144 20.09 -12.06 3.71
CA GLY A 144 21.40 -11.45 3.94
C GLY A 144 22.56 -12.38 3.56
N ASP A 145 23.78 -11.95 3.83
CA ASP A 145 25.04 -12.61 3.44
C ASP A 145 25.16 -14.07 3.91
N GLY A 146 24.46 -14.44 4.99
CA GLY A 146 24.42 -15.81 5.49
C GLY A 146 23.51 -16.77 4.72
N GLY A 147 22.88 -16.33 3.63
CA GLY A 147 22.05 -17.15 2.72
C GLY A 147 20.73 -17.67 3.28
N ARG A 148 20.47 -17.48 4.59
CA ARG A 148 19.20 -17.85 5.23
C ARG A 148 18.18 -16.72 5.11
N ALA A 149 16.97 -17.06 4.68
CA ALA A 149 15.89 -16.09 4.53
C ALA A 149 15.24 -15.75 5.88
N LEU A 150 15.13 -14.45 6.17
CA LEU A 150 14.16 -13.90 7.11
C LEU A 150 12.80 -13.83 6.40
N SER A 151 11.75 -14.33 7.04
CA SER A 151 10.37 -14.15 6.60
C SER A 151 9.56 -13.51 7.72
N VAL A 152 8.79 -12.48 7.37
CA VAL A 152 7.90 -11.77 8.30
C VAL A 152 6.53 -11.64 7.67
N THR A 153 5.50 -12.06 8.39
CA THR A 153 4.10 -11.81 8.04
C THR A 153 3.48 -10.96 9.13
N SER A 154 2.80 -9.88 8.73
CA SER A 154 2.00 -9.06 9.63
C SER A 154 0.59 -8.90 9.11
N THR A 155 -0.39 -8.93 10.00
CA THR A 155 -1.80 -8.74 9.66
C THR A 155 -2.39 -7.62 10.49
N ARG A 156 -2.80 -6.54 9.83
CA ARG A 156 -3.54 -5.42 10.44
C ARG A 156 -5.02 -5.58 10.12
N ARG A 157 -5.85 -5.70 11.16
CA ARG A 157 -7.32 -5.64 11.05
C ARG A 157 -7.78 -4.27 11.52
N ASN A 158 -8.41 -3.50 10.63
CA ASN A 158 -8.90 -2.17 10.93
C ASN A 158 -10.43 -2.13 10.80
N PRO A 159 -11.18 -1.72 11.85
CA PRO A 159 -12.61 -1.49 11.72
C PRO A 159 -12.93 -0.51 10.59
N ALA A 160 -14.06 -0.71 9.93
CA ALA A 160 -14.54 0.15 8.87
C ALA A 160 -16.07 0.16 8.88
N THR A 161 -16.67 1.31 8.58
CA THR A 161 -18.10 1.35 8.25
C THR A 161 -18.36 0.47 7.03
N VAL A 162 -19.47 -0.28 7.03
CA VAL A 162 -19.84 -1.17 5.94
C VAL A 162 -19.84 -0.42 4.59
N GLY A 163 -19.12 -0.97 3.62
CA GLY A 163 -19.00 -0.40 2.26
C GLY A 163 -18.08 0.83 2.15
N ALA A 164 -17.45 1.26 3.25
CA ALA A 164 -16.46 2.34 3.22
C ALA A 164 -15.17 1.89 2.53
N VAL A 165 -14.49 2.83 1.89
CA VAL A 165 -13.22 2.56 1.19
C VAL A 165 -12.02 2.64 2.15
N THR A 166 -12.14 3.42 3.23
CA THR A 166 -11.08 3.66 4.21
C THR A 166 -11.58 3.21 5.58
N GLY A 167 -10.73 2.50 6.34
CA GLY A 167 -11.07 2.08 7.70
C GLY A 167 -10.72 3.16 8.72
N ASP A 168 -11.29 3.08 9.91
CA ASP A 168 -11.33 4.17 10.89
C ASP A 168 -9.92 4.58 11.33
N ALA A 169 -9.08 3.61 11.70
CA ALA A 169 -7.71 3.90 12.13
C ALA A 169 -6.79 4.34 10.97
N THR A 170 -7.20 4.21 9.70
CA THR A 170 -6.41 4.72 8.56
C THR A 170 -6.60 6.23 8.41
N ARG A 171 -7.76 6.76 8.77
CA ARG A 171 -7.97 8.21 8.91
C ARG A 171 -7.07 8.77 10.00
N ASP A 172 -6.96 8.07 11.12
CA ASP A 172 -6.14 8.52 12.25
C ASP A 172 -4.64 8.40 11.95
N SER A 173 -4.20 7.34 11.25
CA SER A 173 -2.80 7.24 10.78
C SER A 173 -2.45 8.28 9.71
N PHE A 174 -3.40 8.62 8.82
CA PHE A 174 -3.23 9.74 7.89
C PHE A 174 -3.09 11.05 8.66
N TRP A 175 -3.98 11.32 9.63
CA TRP A 175 -3.95 12.50 10.48
C TRP A 175 -2.68 12.58 11.35
N SER A 176 -2.23 11.48 11.92
CA SER A 176 -0.97 11.39 12.68
C SER A 176 0.25 11.66 11.80
N SER A 177 0.23 11.19 10.55
CA SER A 177 1.27 11.55 9.56
C SER A 177 1.27 13.05 9.24
N LEU A 178 0.10 13.71 9.24
CA LEU A 178 0.00 15.18 9.11
C LEU A 178 0.59 15.89 10.34
N GLN A 179 0.31 15.38 11.54
CA GLN A 179 0.83 15.95 12.80
C GLN A 179 2.36 15.77 12.93
N GLY A 180 2.90 14.63 12.49
CA GLY A 180 4.34 14.38 12.46
C GLY A 180 5.10 15.25 11.45
N ALA A 181 4.41 15.85 10.47
CA ALA A 181 4.97 16.81 9.53
C ALA A 181 5.02 18.26 10.08
N CYS A 182 4.46 18.52 11.27
CA CYS A 182 4.74 19.74 12.04
C CYS A 182 6.15 19.67 12.67
N PRO A 183 6.82 20.80 12.97
CA PRO A 183 8.29 20.91 13.09
C PRO A 183 9.00 20.10 14.19
N GLN A 184 8.32 19.23 14.92
CA GLN A 184 8.86 18.46 16.04
C GLN A 184 8.75 16.93 15.85
N GLY A 185 8.22 16.41 14.73
CA GLY A 185 8.10 14.98 14.45
C GLY A 185 9.23 14.42 13.57
N HIS A 186 9.61 13.15 13.81
CA HIS A 186 10.73 12.45 13.15
C HIS A 186 10.72 12.59 11.61
N ARG A 187 11.83 13.15 11.09
CA ARG A 187 12.09 13.33 9.66
C ARG A 187 12.57 12.01 9.05
N VAL A 188 11.80 11.45 8.13
CA VAL A 188 12.29 10.39 7.21
C VAL A 188 12.54 11.05 5.85
N PRO A 189 13.80 11.27 5.45
CA PRO A 189 14.10 11.75 4.11
C PRO A 189 13.91 10.58 3.12
N ILE A 190 13.01 10.77 2.16
CA ILE A 190 13.01 9.94 0.95
C ILE A 190 14.06 10.56 0.03
N VAL A 191 15.21 9.90 -0.07
CA VAL A 191 16.22 10.09 -1.13
C VAL A 191 16.06 8.94 -2.10
#